data_AF-A0A497AKQ6-F1
#
_entry.id   AF-A0A497AKQ6-F1
#
_cell.length_a   1.000
_cell.length_b   1.000
_cell.length_c   1.000
_cell.angle_alpha   90.00
_cell.angle_beta   90.00
_cell.angle_gamma   90.00
#
_symmetry.space_group_name_H-M   'P 1'
#
loop_
_entity.id
_entity.type
_entity.pdbx_description
1 polymer ?
#
loop_
_entity_poly.entity_id
_entity_poly.type
_entity_poly.pdbx_seq_one_letter_code
_entity_poly.pdbx_strand_id
1 'polypeptide(L)' 'MPKYAAAIDQGTTGTRFMLFDQAGHIVASQYEEHTQI' A
#
# COMPACT_ATOMS: atom_id res chain seq x y z
N MET A 1 -19.37 8.50 5.22
CA MET A 1 -18.15 7.75 5.59
C MET A 1 -17.04 8.16 4.64
N PRO A 2 -15.83 8.51 5.13
CA PRO A 2 -14.69 8.78 4.25
C PRO A 2 -14.37 7.54 3.42
N LYS A 3 -14.10 7.74 2.13
CA LYS A 3 -13.66 6.66 1.23
C LYS A 3 -12.17 6.76 1.06
N TYR A 4 -11.49 5.63 1.16
CA TYR A 4 -10.07 5.50 0.89
C TYR A 4 -9.87 4.58 -0.32
N ALA A 5 -8.84 4.85 -1.10
CA ALA A 5 -8.30 3.88 -2.05
C ALA A 5 -7.09 3.19 -1.42
N ALA A 6 -6.92 1.90 -1.70
CA ALA A 6 -5.76 1.14 -1.26
C ALA A 6 -4.99 0.62 -2.47
N ALA A 7 -3.66 0.64 -2.39
CA ALA A 7 -2.79 0.00 -3.37
C ALA A 7 -1.92 -1.05 -2.68
N ILE A 8 -1.85 -2.23 -3.29
CA ILE A 8 -0.89 -3.29 -2.96
C ILE A 8 0.08 -3.37 -4.13
N ASP A 9 1.35 -3.14 -3.83
CA ASP A 9 2.47 -3.32 -4.77
C ASP A 9 3.26 -4.55 -4.32
N GLN A 10 3.14 -5.65 -5.09
CA GLN A 10 3.77 -6.92 -4.78
C GLN A 10 5.04 -7.08 -5.61
N GLY A 11 6.18 -6.81 -4.97
CA GLY A 11 7.49 -7.10 -5.51
C GLY A 11 7.96 -8.50 -5.15
N THR A 12 9.03 -8.94 -5.81
CA THR A 12 9.67 -10.24 -5.57
C THR A 12 10.46 -10.28 -4.24
N THR A 13 10.83 -9.10 -3.72
CA THR A 13 11.59 -8.91 -2.47
C THR A 13 10.70 -8.48 -1.30
N GLY A 14 9.47 -8.03 -1.57
CA GLY A 14 8.59 -7.52 -0.53
C GLY A 14 7.29 -6.96 -1.07
N THR A 15 6.34 -6.70 -0.17
CA THR A 15 5.04 -6.10 -0.47
C THR A 15 4.94 -4.74 0.18
N ARG A 16 4.43 -3.76 -0.57
CA ARG A 16 4.06 -2.44 -0.05
C ARG A 16 2.56 -2.28 -0.06
N PHE A 17 2.00 -1.76 1.03
CA PHE A 17 0.62 -1.33 1.16
C PHE A 17 0.55 0.18 1.35
N MET A 18 -0.37 0.86 0.67
CA MET A 18 -0.60 2.30 0.79
C MET A 18 -2.10 2.62 0.82
N LEU A 19 -2.51 3.55 1.67
CA LEU A 19 -3.85 4.13 1.72
C LEU A 19 -3.82 5.58 1.22
N PHE A 20 -4.79 5.92 0.38
CA PHE A 20 -4.95 7.25 -0.21
C PHE A 20 -6.28 7.88 0.22
N ASP A 21 -6.24 9.16 0.59
CA ASP A 21 -7.45 9.97 0.73
C ASP A 21 -8.03 10.34 -0.66
N GLN A 22 -9.15 11.07 -0.67
CA GLN A 22 -9.80 11.48 -1.92
C GLN A 22 -9.03 12.54 -2.72
N ALA A 23 -8.08 13.24 -2.10
CA ALA A 23 -7.19 14.18 -2.76
C ALA A 23 -5.95 13.49 -3.34
N GLY A 24 -5.78 12.18 -3.09
CA GLY A 24 -4.64 11.39 -3.54
C GLY A 24 -3.45 11.43 -2.59
N HIS A 25 -3.58 11.98 -1.38
CA HIS A 25 -2.50 11.96 -0.39
C HIS A 25 -2.38 10.59 0.26
N ILE A 26 -1.15 10.15 0.49
CA ILE A 26 -0.87 8.94 1.26
C ILE A 26 -1.13 9.24 2.74
N VAL A 27 -2.09 8.54 3.33
CA VAL A 27 -2.46 8.68 4.75
C VAL A 27 -1.90 7.57 5.63
N ALA A 28 -1.53 6.44 5.03
CA ALA A 28 -0.77 5.38 5.70
C ALA A 28 0.00 4.55 4.67
N SER A 29 1.15 4.02 5.07
CA SER A 29 1.90 3.07 4.27
C SER A 29 2.68 2.09 5.14
N GLN A 30 2.91 0.89 4.62
CA GLN A 30 3.77 -0.12 5.23
C GLN A 30 4.48 -0.91 4.14
N TYR A 31 5.72 -1.31 4.43
CA TYR A 31 6.50 -2.20 3.59
C TYR A 31 6.99 -3.37 4.43
N GLU A 32 6.89 -4.57 3.87
CA GLU A 32 7.40 -5.79 4.49
C GLU A 32 8.12 -6.63 3.44
N GLU A 33 9.32 -7.09 3.80
CA GLU A 33 10.13 -7.94 2.94
C GLU A 33 9.64 -9.39 3.02
N HIS A 34 9.66 -10.07 1.87
CA HIS A 34 9.40 -11.50 1.77
C HIS A 34 10.15 -12.07 0.57
N THR A 35 10.32 -13.38 0.56
CA THR A 35 10.88 -14.08 -0.60
C THR A 35 9.73 -14.71 -1.38
N GLN A 36 9.69 -14.43 -2.68
CA GLN A 36 8.66 -15.00 -3.55
C GLN A 36 8.78 -16.53 -3.62
N ILE A 37 7.64 -17.21 -3.42
CA ILE A 37 7.45 -18.66 -3.61
C ILE A 37 6.79 -18.96 -4.95
#